data_AF-A0A4Q2Z8Y7-F1
#
_entry.id   AF-A0A4Q2Z8Y7-F1
#
_cell.length_a   1.000
_cell.length_b   1.000
_cell.length_c   1.000
_cell.angle_alpha   90.00
_cell.angle_beta   90.00
_cell.angle_gamma   90.00
#
_symmetry.space_group_name_H-M   'P 1'
#
loop_
_entity.id
_entity.type
_entity.pdbx_description
1 polymer ?
#
loop_
_entity_poly.entity_id
_entity_poly.type
_entity_poly.pdbx_seq_one_letter_code
_entity_poly.pdbx_strand_id
1 'polypeptide(L)'
;MCRVEGTIESNIGFELWLPADWNGRLLGAGVGGDAGVFNYSDMSRRVEQGFATVTTDSGHKQSEARWMANAKARVDYEHRASHLTAQAAKALALKFYGRAVDKSYYLGCSGAGRQALKEMQNYPGDYDGVIAGAPGPYMPLQSVRMMWGALLQKHDPAGALSDQDWALYERRAIAACDKIDGVADGIIENPLRCSFKIKALACKPGQTADCLSKPKLAMLQRIVDPMPDEQGRAMDWGLYPGVRTRPGPPSPLLRAMWADGVYDDAGWNEDSFRRTADLEAANRLMPELRAD
;
A
#
# COMPACT_ATOMS: atom_id res chain seq x y z
N MET A 1 21.04 0.54 25.44
CA MET A 1 20.13 -0.16 24.50
C MET A 1 20.84 -1.38 23.95
N CYS A 2 20.17 -2.52 23.88
CA CYS A 2 20.65 -3.72 23.19
C CYS A 2 19.97 -3.83 21.83
N ARG A 3 20.73 -4.13 20.78
CA ARG A 3 20.24 -4.37 19.42
C ARG A 3 20.49 -5.83 19.08
N VAL A 4 19.45 -6.53 18.66
CA VAL A 4 19.49 -7.93 18.24
C VAL A 4 19.06 -8.00 16.79
N GLU A 5 19.95 -8.49 15.93
CA GLU A 5 19.66 -8.79 14.53
C GLU A 5 19.69 -10.31 14.34
N GLY A 6 18.77 -10.84 13.54
CA GLY A 6 18.72 -12.27 13.30
C GLY A 6 17.83 -12.65 12.14
N THR A 7 17.74 -13.96 11.92
CA THR A 7 16.85 -14.56 10.94
C THR A 7 15.98 -15.63 11.59
N ILE A 8 14.73 -15.71 11.15
CA ILE A 8 13.78 -16.76 11.50
C ILE A 8 13.61 -17.63 10.25
N GLU A 9 13.69 -18.96 10.42
CA GLU A 9 13.60 -19.92 9.30
C GLU A 9 14.53 -19.59 8.11
N SER A 10 15.71 -19.02 8.40
CA SER A 10 16.77 -18.62 7.47
C SER A 10 16.49 -17.44 6.52
N ASN A 11 15.23 -17.04 6.27
CA ASN A 11 14.90 -15.99 5.29
C ASN A 11 14.16 -14.78 5.88
N ILE A 12 13.44 -14.92 6.99
CA ILE A 12 12.75 -13.79 7.63
C ILE A 12 13.78 -13.04 8.46
N GLY A 13 14.32 -11.95 7.91
CA GLY A 13 15.16 -11.06 8.68
C GLY A 13 14.33 -10.29 9.69
N PHE A 14 14.87 -10.08 10.88
CA PHE A 14 14.29 -9.19 11.86
C PHE A 14 15.36 -8.41 12.61
N GLU A 15 14.94 -7.28 13.15
CA GLU A 15 15.74 -6.51 14.08
C GLU A 15 14.91 -6.05 15.27
N LEU A 16 15.45 -6.25 16.47
CA LEU A 16 14.82 -5.96 17.75
C LEU A 16 15.70 -5.01 18.57
N TRP A 17 15.13 -3.90 19.01
CA TRP A 17 15.79 -2.92 19.90
C TRP A 17 15.16 -3.00 21.29
N LEU A 18 16.03 -3.14 22.28
CA LEU A 18 15.68 -3.33 23.69
C LEU A 18 16.30 -2.19 24.51
N PRO A 19 15.55 -1.13 24.86
CA PRO A 19 16.06 -0.04 25.68
C PRO A 19 16.34 -0.50 27.11
N ALA A 20 17.26 0.17 27.82
CA ALA A 20 17.49 -0.14 29.23
C ALA A 20 16.28 0.31 30.09
N ASP A 21 15.80 1.52 29.84
CA ASP A 21 14.60 2.10 30.47
C ASP A 21 13.33 1.62 29.76
N TRP A 22 13.05 0.32 29.86
CA TRP A 22 11.92 -0.30 29.20
C TRP A 22 10.62 -0.13 29.98
N ASN A 23 9.59 0.37 29.30
CA ASN A 23 8.28 0.66 29.88
C ASN A 23 7.33 -0.56 29.93
N GLY A 24 7.81 -1.76 29.61
CA GLY A 24 7.01 -2.99 29.57
C GLY A 24 6.28 -3.27 28.26
N ARG A 25 6.37 -2.37 27.27
CA ARG A 25 5.61 -2.47 26.01
C ARG A 25 6.49 -2.89 24.83
N LEU A 26 5.92 -3.67 23.93
CA LEU A 26 6.51 -4.04 22.63
C LEU A 26 5.80 -3.29 21.51
N LEU A 27 6.54 -2.85 20.49
CA LEU A 27 5.98 -2.33 19.25
C LEU A 27 6.55 -3.09 18.04
N GLY A 28 5.69 -3.70 17.23
CA GLY A 28 6.01 -4.13 15.87
C GLY A 28 5.87 -2.96 14.89
N ALA A 29 6.95 -2.63 14.18
CA ALA A 29 6.97 -1.67 13.08
C ALA A 29 6.85 -2.43 11.75
N GLY A 30 5.72 -2.27 11.07
CA GLY A 30 5.49 -2.91 9.77
C GLY A 30 6.23 -2.22 8.63
N VAL A 31 6.22 -2.85 7.44
CA VAL A 31 6.94 -2.37 6.25
C VAL A 31 6.00 -2.17 5.05
N GLY A 32 6.21 -1.09 4.31
CA GLY A 32 5.35 -0.68 3.20
C GLY A 32 5.79 -1.26 1.85
N GLY A 33 4.92 -1.10 0.84
CA GLY A 33 5.20 -1.53 -0.55
C GLY A 33 5.59 -3.00 -0.64
N ASP A 34 6.65 -3.27 -1.38
CA ASP A 34 7.22 -4.59 -1.60
C ASP A 34 7.91 -5.17 -0.37
N ALA A 35 7.99 -4.45 0.77
CA ALA A 35 8.80 -4.84 1.92
C ALA A 35 10.29 -5.01 1.57
N GLY A 36 10.97 -6.01 2.12
CA GLY A 36 12.37 -6.31 1.84
C GLY A 36 13.39 -5.39 2.51
N VAL A 37 12.93 -4.48 3.37
CA VAL A 37 13.73 -3.51 4.13
C VAL A 37 13.20 -3.38 5.56
N PHE A 38 14.01 -2.91 6.48
CA PHE A 38 13.62 -2.70 7.88
C PHE A 38 13.07 -1.29 8.14
N ASN A 39 12.04 -1.17 8.99
CA ASN A 39 11.44 0.11 9.36
C ASN A 39 12.12 0.75 10.59
N TYR A 40 13.34 1.24 10.41
CA TYR A 40 14.08 1.93 11.48
C TYR A 40 13.49 3.28 11.88
N SER A 41 12.69 3.90 11.01
CA SER A 41 12.10 5.22 11.29
C SER A 41 11.06 5.13 12.40
N ASP A 42 10.14 4.16 12.32
CA ASP A 42 9.15 3.98 13.38
C ASP A 42 9.75 3.33 14.62
N MET A 43 10.74 2.45 14.49
CA MET A 43 11.46 1.90 15.64
C MET A 43 12.14 2.99 16.48
N SER A 44 12.90 3.90 15.84
CA SER A 44 13.65 4.95 16.55
C SER A 44 12.76 5.90 17.34
N ARG A 45 11.65 6.36 16.76
CA ARG A 45 10.68 7.23 17.46
C ARG A 45 10.05 6.58 18.69
N ARG A 46 9.99 5.25 18.73
CA ARG A 46 9.22 4.49 19.72
C ARG A 46 10.09 3.91 20.80
N VAL A 47 11.34 3.56 20.46
CA VAL A 47 12.34 3.23 21.48
C VAL A 47 12.64 4.41 22.39
N GLU A 48 12.62 5.65 21.87
CA GLU A 48 12.72 6.89 22.65
C GLU A 48 11.56 7.06 23.67
N GLN A 49 10.43 6.40 23.44
CA GLN A 49 9.26 6.38 24.34
C GLN A 49 9.31 5.19 25.31
N GLY A 50 10.43 4.45 25.36
CA GLY A 50 10.65 3.31 26.24
C GLY A 50 10.08 1.99 25.74
N PHE A 51 9.62 1.89 24.48
CA PHE A 51 9.18 0.62 23.90
C PHE A 51 10.37 -0.26 23.54
N ALA A 52 10.24 -1.57 23.74
CA ALA A 52 10.99 -2.51 22.91
C ALA A 52 10.39 -2.46 21.50
N THR A 53 11.19 -2.39 20.45
CA THR A 53 10.69 -2.24 19.07
C THR A 53 11.25 -3.32 18.17
N VAL A 54 10.44 -3.89 17.29
CA VAL A 54 10.86 -4.92 16.33
C VAL A 54 10.35 -4.61 14.92
N THR A 55 11.12 -4.94 13.89
CA THR A 55 10.72 -4.89 12.47
C THR A 55 11.19 -6.16 11.77
N THR A 56 10.58 -6.49 10.64
CA THR A 56 11.02 -7.56 9.73
C THR A 56 11.07 -7.08 8.29
N ASP A 57 11.94 -7.68 7.48
CA ASP A 57 11.98 -7.48 6.02
C ASP A 57 10.84 -8.20 5.29
N SER A 58 10.02 -8.95 6.02
CA SER A 58 8.91 -9.74 5.50
C SER A 58 9.30 -10.93 4.63
N GLY A 59 10.49 -11.51 4.85
CA GLY A 59 10.85 -12.83 4.30
C GLY A 59 11.62 -12.82 2.98
N HIS A 60 12.07 -11.65 2.52
CA HIS A 60 12.94 -11.47 1.36
C HIS A 60 13.73 -10.15 1.50
N LYS A 61 14.65 -9.87 0.57
CA LYS A 61 15.36 -8.57 0.51
C LYS A 61 14.89 -7.77 -0.71
N GLN A 62 14.82 -6.45 -0.60
CA GLN A 62 14.43 -5.59 -1.73
C GLN A 62 15.35 -5.74 -2.95
N SER A 63 16.61 -6.14 -2.74
CA SER A 63 17.57 -6.42 -3.81
C SER A 63 17.35 -7.77 -4.51
N GLU A 64 16.49 -8.63 -3.98
CA GLU A 64 16.22 -9.96 -4.53
C GLU A 64 15.26 -9.84 -5.72
N ALA A 65 15.76 -10.19 -6.91
CA ALA A 65 14.93 -10.27 -8.09
C ALA A 65 13.96 -11.45 -7.99
N ARG A 66 12.72 -11.25 -8.43
CA ARG A 66 11.70 -12.29 -8.52
C ARG A 66 11.38 -12.99 -7.19
N TRP A 67 11.50 -12.29 -6.07
CA TRP A 67 11.21 -12.86 -4.74
C TRP A 67 9.79 -13.44 -4.62
N MET A 68 8.80 -12.89 -5.33
CA MET A 68 7.43 -13.42 -5.36
C MET A 68 7.29 -14.72 -6.18
N ALA A 69 8.29 -15.16 -6.94
CA ALA A 69 8.28 -16.52 -7.52
C ALA A 69 8.55 -17.58 -6.44
N ASN A 70 9.22 -17.21 -5.34
CA ASN A 70 9.46 -18.09 -4.21
C ASN A 70 8.20 -18.18 -3.33
N ALA A 71 7.55 -19.35 -3.33
CA ALA A 71 6.34 -19.59 -2.57
C ALA A 71 6.49 -19.32 -1.06
N LYS A 72 7.66 -19.63 -0.47
CA LYS A 72 7.90 -19.35 0.95
C LYS A 72 7.98 -17.85 1.21
N ALA A 73 8.72 -17.11 0.39
CA ALA A 73 8.83 -15.66 0.51
C ALA A 73 7.47 -14.97 0.34
N ARG A 74 6.61 -15.47 -0.57
CA ARG A 74 5.23 -15.00 -0.72
C ARG A 74 4.41 -15.15 0.55
N VAL A 75 4.37 -16.36 1.12
CA VAL A 75 3.59 -16.63 2.34
C VAL A 75 4.13 -15.82 3.54
N ASP A 76 5.45 -15.66 3.61
CA ASP A 76 6.11 -14.84 4.63
C ASP A 76 5.72 -13.36 4.50
N TYR A 77 5.73 -12.80 3.28
CA TYR A 77 5.26 -11.44 2.99
C TYR A 77 3.75 -11.26 3.26
N GLU A 78 2.96 -12.25 2.88
CA GLU A 78 1.51 -12.26 3.04
C GLU A 78 1.12 -12.12 4.50
N HIS A 79 1.69 -12.95 5.40
CA HIS A 79 1.28 -12.89 6.80
C HIS A 79 2.30 -13.46 7.80
N ARG A 80 3.07 -14.51 7.47
CA ARG A 80 3.85 -15.23 8.50
C ARG A 80 4.99 -14.41 9.10
N ALA A 81 5.64 -13.55 8.33
CA ALA A 81 6.85 -12.88 8.81
C ALA A 81 6.58 -11.94 9.98
N SER A 82 5.48 -11.17 9.92
CA SER A 82 5.08 -10.27 11.02
C SER A 82 4.76 -11.07 12.28
N HIS A 83 4.00 -12.16 12.14
CA HIS A 83 3.63 -13.06 13.22
C HIS A 83 4.83 -13.70 13.92
N LEU A 84 5.68 -14.37 13.15
CA LEU A 84 6.85 -15.07 13.69
C LEU A 84 7.83 -14.09 14.35
N THR A 85 7.96 -12.90 13.79
CA THR A 85 8.77 -11.83 14.37
C THR A 85 8.18 -11.33 15.69
N ALA A 86 6.85 -11.22 15.82
CA ALA A 86 6.19 -10.87 17.07
C ALA A 86 6.47 -11.91 18.16
N GLN A 87 6.36 -13.20 17.83
CA GLN A 87 6.64 -14.31 18.75
C GLN A 87 8.11 -14.31 19.20
N ALA A 88 9.05 -14.17 18.25
CA ALA A 88 10.48 -14.10 18.55
C ALA A 88 10.80 -12.89 19.45
N ALA A 89 10.24 -11.72 19.14
CA ALA A 89 10.44 -10.52 19.93
C ALA A 89 9.94 -10.65 21.37
N LYS A 90 8.74 -11.21 21.57
CA LYS A 90 8.18 -11.46 22.92
C LYS A 90 9.07 -12.44 23.71
N ALA A 91 9.54 -13.52 23.09
CA ALA A 91 10.41 -14.49 23.73
C ALA A 91 11.79 -13.89 24.10
N LEU A 92 12.39 -13.11 23.19
CA LEU A 92 13.67 -12.43 23.43
C LEU A 92 13.53 -11.35 24.50
N ALA A 93 12.45 -10.57 24.49
CA ALA A 93 12.17 -9.57 25.52
C ALA A 93 12.01 -10.21 26.90
N LEU A 94 11.28 -11.33 27.01
CA LEU A 94 11.17 -12.10 28.25
C LEU A 94 12.54 -12.53 28.77
N LYS A 95 13.39 -13.08 27.89
CA LYS A 95 14.74 -13.52 28.27
C LYS A 95 15.64 -12.35 28.68
N PHE A 96 15.54 -11.21 28.01
CA PHE A 96 16.39 -10.06 28.26
C PHE A 96 16.00 -9.29 29.53
N TYR A 97 14.71 -9.02 29.74
CA TYR A 97 14.22 -8.25 30.89
C TYR A 97 13.85 -9.10 32.11
N GLY A 98 13.81 -10.43 31.97
CA GLY A 98 13.39 -11.34 33.04
C GLY A 98 11.89 -11.28 33.36
N ARG A 99 11.09 -10.58 32.54
CA ARG A 99 9.64 -10.46 32.67
C ARG A 99 8.97 -10.35 31.31
N ALA A 100 7.73 -10.81 31.21
CA ALA A 100 6.97 -10.78 29.96
C ALA A 100 6.62 -9.34 29.52
N VAL A 101 6.29 -9.19 28.23
CA VAL A 101 5.71 -7.98 27.67
C VAL A 101 4.32 -7.76 28.29
N ASP A 102 4.07 -6.58 28.86
CA ASP A 102 2.79 -6.24 29.49
C ASP A 102 1.71 -5.96 28.43
N LYS A 103 2.10 -5.23 27.37
CA LYS A 103 1.27 -4.91 26.20
C LYS A 103 2.08 -4.85 24.92
N SER A 104 1.57 -5.41 23.82
CA SER A 104 2.17 -5.31 22.49
C SER A 104 1.31 -4.48 21.54
N TYR A 105 1.97 -3.69 20.69
CA TYR A 105 1.33 -2.81 19.71
C TYR A 105 1.89 -3.06 18.32
N TYR A 106 1.09 -2.85 17.28
CA TYR A 106 1.56 -2.84 15.89
C TYR A 106 1.29 -1.47 15.25
N LEU A 107 2.25 -0.96 14.50
CA LEU A 107 2.14 0.30 13.76
C LEU A 107 2.57 0.08 12.31
N GLY A 108 1.70 0.44 11.38
CA GLY A 108 2.00 0.35 9.95
C GLY A 108 1.15 1.27 9.09
N CYS A 109 1.71 1.73 7.97
CA CYS A 109 1.01 2.46 6.92
C CYS A 109 1.17 1.78 5.55
N SER A 110 0.16 1.87 4.66
CA SER A 110 0.19 1.26 3.32
C SER A 110 0.32 -0.27 3.36
N GLY A 111 1.38 -0.85 2.80
CA GLY A 111 1.66 -2.30 2.90
C GLY A 111 1.72 -2.78 4.35
N ALA A 112 2.27 -1.96 5.25
CA ALA A 112 2.28 -2.25 6.68
C ALA A 112 0.89 -2.10 7.32
N GLY A 113 0.03 -1.24 6.76
CA GLY A 113 -1.38 -1.16 7.15
C GLY A 113 -2.14 -2.44 6.78
N ARG A 114 -1.83 -3.06 5.62
CA ARG A 114 -2.35 -4.39 5.29
C ARG A 114 -1.81 -5.46 6.24
N GLN A 115 -0.52 -5.46 6.55
CA GLN A 115 0.07 -6.36 7.53
C GLN A 115 -0.61 -6.22 8.90
N ALA A 116 -0.89 -5.00 9.34
CA ALA A 116 -1.63 -4.70 10.56
C ALA A 116 -3.04 -5.34 10.57
N LEU A 117 -3.80 -5.20 9.47
CA LEU A 117 -5.10 -5.85 9.34
C LEU A 117 -4.97 -7.39 9.32
N LYS A 118 -3.93 -7.92 8.69
CA LYS A 118 -3.67 -9.35 8.61
C LYS A 118 -3.30 -9.96 9.97
N GLU A 119 -2.51 -9.25 10.78
CA GLU A 119 -2.24 -9.62 12.17
C GLU A 119 -3.55 -9.69 12.97
N MET A 120 -4.46 -8.71 12.81
CA MET A 120 -5.76 -8.75 13.49
C MET A 120 -6.63 -9.93 13.05
N GLN A 121 -6.63 -10.26 11.76
CA GLN A 121 -7.45 -11.34 11.20
C GLN A 121 -6.94 -12.73 11.57
N ASN A 122 -5.64 -12.98 11.40
CA ASN A 122 -5.06 -14.32 11.50
C ASN A 122 -4.40 -14.58 12.86
N TYR A 123 -3.92 -13.54 13.52
CA TYR A 123 -3.07 -13.63 14.72
C TYR A 123 -3.53 -12.67 15.84
N PRO A 124 -4.80 -12.74 16.28
CA PRO A 124 -5.36 -11.78 17.23
C PRO A 124 -4.65 -11.76 18.61
N GLY A 125 -3.79 -12.74 18.91
CA GLY A 125 -2.98 -12.78 20.12
C GLY A 125 -1.62 -12.08 20.03
N ASP A 126 -1.24 -11.57 18.86
CA ASP A 126 0.08 -10.98 18.64
C ASP A 126 0.18 -9.56 19.18
N TYR A 127 -0.89 -8.78 19.08
CA TYR A 127 -0.90 -7.37 19.48
C TYR A 127 -2.18 -7.00 20.24
N ASP A 128 -2.03 -6.32 21.37
CA ASP A 128 -3.14 -5.75 22.15
C ASP A 128 -3.74 -4.49 21.49
N GLY A 129 -2.95 -3.78 20.67
CA GLY A 129 -3.37 -2.58 19.97
C GLY A 129 -2.74 -2.46 18.59
N VAL A 130 -3.54 -2.10 17.59
CA VAL A 130 -3.09 -2.04 16.19
C VAL A 130 -3.44 -0.70 15.57
N ILE A 131 -2.45 -0.06 14.93
CA ILE A 131 -2.62 1.17 14.15
C ILE A 131 -2.37 0.83 12.68
N ALA A 132 -3.45 0.73 11.91
CA ALA A 132 -3.44 0.46 10.47
C ALA A 132 -3.72 1.75 9.67
N GLY A 133 -2.66 2.45 9.27
CA GLY A 133 -2.75 3.65 8.44
C GLY A 133 -2.85 3.33 6.95
N ALA A 134 -3.73 4.04 6.23
CA ALA A 134 -3.95 3.89 4.77
C ALA A 134 -3.80 2.44 4.29
N PRO A 135 -4.49 1.47 4.90
CA PRO A 135 -4.24 0.06 4.64
C PRO A 135 -4.61 -0.26 3.18
N GLY A 136 -3.90 -1.23 2.60
CA GLY A 136 -4.28 -1.85 1.34
C GLY A 136 -5.06 -3.15 1.61
N PRO A 137 -6.34 -3.11 2.03
CA PRO A 137 -7.05 -4.31 2.48
C PRO A 137 -7.32 -5.29 1.33
N TYR A 138 -7.38 -4.84 0.08
CA TYR A 138 -7.52 -5.73 -1.08
C TYR A 138 -6.39 -5.47 -2.09
N MET A 139 -5.16 -5.82 -1.72
CA MET A 139 -3.97 -5.52 -2.53
C MET A 139 -4.06 -6.03 -3.98
N PRO A 140 -4.52 -7.28 -4.27
CA PRO A 140 -4.69 -7.73 -5.65
C PRO A 140 -5.55 -6.78 -6.49
N LEU A 141 -6.71 -6.35 -5.99
CA LEU A 141 -7.59 -5.42 -6.71
C LEU A 141 -6.97 -4.03 -6.87
N GLN A 142 -6.29 -3.53 -5.84
CA GLN A 142 -5.56 -2.26 -5.93
C GLN A 142 -4.44 -2.32 -6.98
N SER A 143 -3.70 -3.42 -7.04
CA SER A 143 -2.68 -3.66 -8.07
C SER A 143 -3.28 -3.77 -9.47
N VAL A 144 -4.49 -4.32 -9.62
CA VAL A 144 -5.21 -4.30 -10.91
C VAL A 144 -5.50 -2.86 -11.33
N ARG A 145 -5.99 -2.01 -10.41
CA ARG A 145 -6.24 -0.59 -10.71
C ARG A 145 -4.98 0.15 -11.11
N MET A 146 -3.87 -0.09 -10.40
CA MET A 146 -2.58 0.53 -10.71
C MET A 146 -2.06 0.10 -12.08
N MET A 147 -2.09 -1.21 -12.39
CA MET A 147 -1.68 -1.74 -13.68
C MET A 147 -2.55 -1.20 -14.82
N TRP A 148 -3.88 -1.23 -14.64
CA TRP A 148 -4.82 -0.71 -15.62
C TRP A 148 -4.63 0.78 -15.91
N GLY A 149 -4.45 1.61 -14.86
CA GLY A 149 -4.18 3.03 -15.02
C GLY A 149 -2.86 3.33 -15.74
N ALA A 150 -1.82 2.54 -15.48
CA ALA A 150 -0.54 2.66 -16.19
C ALA A 150 -0.66 2.28 -17.67
N LEU A 151 -1.32 1.16 -17.98
CA LEU A 151 -1.54 0.71 -19.35
C LEU A 151 -2.42 1.68 -20.17
N LEU A 152 -3.46 2.26 -19.56
CA LEU A 152 -4.28 3.28 -20.21
C LEU A 152 -3.43 4.45 -20.72
N GLN A 153 -2.55 4.99 -19.88
CA GLN A 153 -1.69 6.11 -20.27
C GLN A 153 -0.61 5.68 -21.27
N LYS A 154 -0.08 4.46 -21.15
CA LYS A 154 0.87 3.88 -22.13
C LYS A 154 0.25 3.76 -23.51
N HIS A 155 -1.00 3.29 -23.60
CA HIS A 155 -1.68 3.01 -24.87
C HIS A 155 -2.34 4.23 -25.51
N ASP A 156 -2.61 5.30 -24.75
CA ASP A 156 -3.14 6.58 -25.26
C ASP A 156 -2.28 7.78 -24.83
N PRO A 157 -1.14 8.02 -25.51
CA PRO A 157 -0.22 9.11 -25.19
C PRO A 157 -0.84 10.51 -25.35
N ALA A 158 -1.86 10.65 -26.21
CA ALA A 158 -2.55 11.92 -26.41
C ALA A 158 -3.46 12.28 -25.23
N GLY A 159 -3.96 11.27 -24.52
CA GLY A 159 -4.73 11.41 -23.28
C GLY A 159 -3.89 11.43 -22.00
N ALA A 160 -2.61 11.04 -22.06
CA ALA A 160 -1.73 10.99 -20.90
C ALA A 160 -1.69 12.31 -20.11
N LEU A 161 -1.79 12.20 -18.79
CA LEU A 161 -1.92 13.31 -17.87
C LEU A 161 -0.55 13.69 -17.30
N SER A 162 -0.16 14.94 -17.52
CA SER A 162 1.01 15.54 -16.88
C SER A 162 0.73 15.94 -15.44
N ASP A 163 1.79 16.27 -14.69
CA ASP A 163 1.64 16.86 -13.35
C ASP A 163 0.79 18.15 -13.36
N GLN A 164 0.83 18.94 -14.44
CA GLN A 164 0.03 20.17 -14.56
C GLN A 164 -1.47 19.86 -14.73
N ASP A 165 -1.80 18.79 -15.46
CA ASP A 165 -3.18 18.35 -15.66
C ASP A 165 -3.79 17.86 -14.33
N TRP A 166 -3.01 17.10 -13.56
CA TRP A 166 -3.39 16.67 -12.20
C TRP A 166 -3.56 17.86 -11.25
N ALA A 167 -2.60 18.79 -11.23
CA ALA A 167 -2.69 19.99 -10.40
C ALA A 167 -3.92 20.85 -10.76
N LEU A 168 -4.30 20.90 -12.05
CA LEU A 168 -5.55 21.56 -12.46
C LEU A 168 -6.77 20.85 -11.85
N TYR A 169 -6.84 19.52 -11.94
CA TYR A 169 -7.93 18.75 -11.37
C TYR A 169 -8.05 18.96 -9.85
N GLU A 170 -6.95 18.87 -9.12
CA GLU A 170 -6.89 19.09 -7.66
C GLU A 170 -7.41 20.47 -7.29
N ARG A 171 -6.83 21.53 -7.87
CA ARG A 171 -7.23 22.92 -7.57
C ARG A 171 -8.71 23.16 -7.85
N ARG A 172 -9.24 22.62 -8.95
CA ARG A 172 -10.63 22.83 -9.35
C ARG A 172 -11.61 22.04 -8.49
N ALA A 173 -11.23 20.84 -8.05
CA ALA A 173 -12.00 20.06 -7.09
C ALA A 173 -12.02 20.74 -5.71
N ILE A 174 -10.87 21.18 -5.20
CA ILE A 174 -10.74 21.92 -3.94
C ILE A 174 -11.58 23.19 -3.99
N ALA A 175 -11.41 24.03 -5.02
CA ALA A 175 -12.18 25.27 -5.15
C ALA A 175 -13.71 25.06 -5.18
N ALA A 176 -14.17 23.89 -5.64
CA ALA A 176 -15.58 23.55 -5.67
C ALA A 176 -16.11 22.98 -4.34
N CYS A 177 -15.23 22.45 -3.47
CA CYS A 177 -15.62 21.59 -2.36
C CYS A 177 -15.06 21.97 -0.98
N ASP A 178 -14.03 22.82 -0.91
CA ASP A 178 -13.39 23.33 0.31
C ASP A 178 -14.43 23.81 1.33
N LYS A 179 -15.28 24.76 0.95
CA LYS A 179 -16.27 25.37 1.85
C LYS A 179 -17.45 24.48 2.26
N ILE A 180 -17.50 23.20 1.88
CA ILE A 180 -18.62 22.30 2.21
C ILE A 180 -18.67 21.98 3.71
N ASP A 181 -17.54 22.03 4.40
CA ASP A 181 -17.43 21.87 5.86
C ASP A 181 -17.60 23.19 6.64
N GLY A 182 -17.66 24.33 5.96
CA GLY A 182 -17.82 25.65 6.55
C GLY A 182 -16.51 26.41 6.79
N VAL A 183 -15.35 25.83 6.46
CA VAL A 183 -14.02 26.45 6.54
C VAL A 183 -13.49 26.66 5.11
N ALA A 184 -12.63 27.67 4.93
CA ALA A 184 -11.99 27.94 3.64
C ALA A 184 -10.47 27.88 3.83
N ASP A 185 -9.93 26.68 3.86
CA ASP A 185 -8.53 26.39 4.17
C ASP A 185 -7.81 25.60 3.07
N GLY A 186 -8.52 25.27 1.99
CA GLY A 186 -8.00 24.53 0.85
C GLY A 186 -8.01 23.01 1.07
N ILE A 187 -8.73 22.52 2.07
CA ILE A 187 -8.87 21.09 2.38
C ILE A 187 -10.30 20.66 2.04
N ILE A 188 -10.43 19.45 1.47
CA ILE A 188 -11.74 18.81 1.34
C ILE A 188 -11.88 17.85 2.53
N GLU A 189 -12.45 18.32 3.64
CA GLU A 189 -12.51 17.54 4.90
C GLU A 189 -13.31 16.24 4.76
N ASN A 190 -14.38 16.27 3.96
CA ASN A 190 -15.16 15.09 3.61
C ASN A 190 -15.35 14.95 2.09
N PRO A 191 -14.49 14.18 1.40
CA PRO A 191 -14.56 14.05 -0.05
C PRO A 191 -15.83 13.35 -0.55
N LEU A 192 -16.53 12.59 0.28
CA LEU A 192 -17.82 11.97 -0.08
C LEU A 192 -18.93 13.00 -0.32
N ARG A 193 -18.80 14.20 0.25
CA ARG A 193 -19.75 15.31 0.04
C ARG A 193 -19.40 16.16 -1.18
N CYS A 194 -18.22 15.98 -1.76
CA CYS A 194 -17.77 16.75 -2.92
C CYS A 194 -18.45 16.23 -4.20
N SER A 195 -19.28 17.07 -4.84
CA SER A 195 -19.97 16.72 -6.07
C SER A 195 -19.32 17.29 -7.34
N PHE A 196 -18.02 17.65 -7.28
CA PHE A 196 -17.28 18.23 -8.39
C PHE A 196 -17.40 17.36 -9.65
N LYS A 197 -17.67 18.00 -10.79
CA LYS A 197 -17.84 17.31 -12.07
C LYS A 197 -16.65 17.57 -12.97
N ILE A 198 -15.87 16.52 -13.25
CA ILE A 198 -14.67 16.57 -14.09
C ILE A 198 -14.92 17.24 -15.44
N LYS A 199 -16.11 17.07 -16.05
CA LYS A 199 -16.52 17.74 -17.29
C LYS A 199 -16.34 19.27 -17.28
N ALA A 200 -16.33 19.92 -16.11
CA ALA A 200 -16.07 21.34 -15.97
C ALA A 200 -14.65 21.76 -16.38
N LEU A 201 -13.73 20.81 -16.49
CA LEU A 201 -12.35 21.04 -16.93
C LEU A 201 -12.20 21.12 -18.45
N ALA A 202 -13.23 20.86 -19.25
CA ALA A 202 -13.12 20.84 -20.71
C ALA A 202 -12.67 22.19 -21.28
N CYS A 203 -11.71 22.18 -22.21
CA CYS A 203 -11.34 23.38 -22.96
C CYS A 203 -12.48 23.85 -23.88
N LYS A 204 -12.74 25.16 -23.86
CA LYS A 204 -13.59 25.83 -24.85
C LYS A 204 -12.85 25.96 -26.20
N PRO A 205 -13.56 26.20 -27.32
CA PRO A 205 -12.91 26.50 -28.60
C PRO A 205 -11.88 27.63 -28.47
N GLY A 206 -10.63 27.37 -28.87
CA GLY A 206 -9.52 28.32 -28.78
C GLY A 206 -8.87 28.46 -27.38
N GLN A 207 -9.40 27.81 -26.34
CA GLN A 207 -8.79 27.82 -25.01
C GLN A 207 -7.70 26.74 -24.90
N THR A 208 -6.53 27.13 -24.43
CA THR A 208 -5.37 26.23 -24.25
C THR A 208 -4.80 26.23 -22.84
N ALA A 209 -5.25 27.15 -21.98
CA ALA A 209 -4.79 27.29 -20.61
C ALA A 209 -5.93 27.04 -19.60
N ASP A 210 -5.56 26.47 -18.46
CA ASP A 210 -6.46 26.21 -17.30
C ASP A 210 -7.69 25.37 -17.66
N CYS A 211 -7.50 24.40 -18.57
CA CYS A 211 -8.48 23.42 -19.03
C CYS A 211 -7.79 22.16 -19.54
N LEU A 212 -8.55 21.09 -19.76
CA LEU A 212 -8.10 19.82 -20.33
C LEU A 212 -8.65 19.66 -21.76
N SER A 213 -7.79 19.21 -22.66
CA SER A 213 -8.19 18.79 -24.00
C SER A 213 -9.15 17.59 -23.91
N LYS A 214 -9.93 17.35 -24.97
CA LYS A 214 -10.86 16.22 -25.02
C LYS A 214 -10.21 14.85 -24.66
N PRO A 215 -9.05 14.46 -25.22
CA PRO A 215 -8.41 13.19 -24.85
C PRO A 215 -7.94 13.15 -23.39
N LYS A 216 -7.35 14.23 -22.86
CA LYS A 216 -6.94 14.31 -21.45
C LYS A 216 -8.13 14.26 -20.48
N LEU A 217 -9.21 14.96 -20.80
CA LEU A 217 -10.45 14.92 -20.03
C LEU A 217 -11.04 13.51 -19.97
N ALA A 218 -11.05 12.81 -21.11
CA ALA A 218 -11.51 11.43 -21.18
C ALA A 218 -10.61 10.47 -20.38
N MET A 219 -9.28 10.67 -20.42
CA MET A 219 -8.32 9.90 -19.62
C MET A 219 -8.54 10.13 -18.11
N LEU A 220 -8.65 11.39 -17.68
CA LEU A 220 -8.91 11.73 -16.28
C LEU A 220 -10.23 11.11 -15.79
N GLN A 221 -11.29 11.21 -16.59
CA GLN A 221 -12.58 10.62 -16.26
C GLN A 221 -12.45 9.09 -16.08
N ARG A 222 -11.77 8.40 -17.01
CA ARG A 222 -11.52 6.95 -16.91
C ARG A 222 -10.73 6.57 -15.66
N ILE A 223 -9.69 7.32 -15.31
CA ILE A 223 -8.84 7.03 -14.15
C ILE A 223 -9.56 7.30 -12.83
N VAL A 224 -10.47 8.29 -12.77
CA VAL A 224 -11.20 8.64 -11.54
C VAL A 224 -12.45 7.78 -11.34
N ASP A 225 -13.15 7.42 -12.41
CA ASP A 225 -14.36 6.60 -12.31
C ASP A 225 -14.08 5.19 -11.77
N PRO A 226 -15.15 4.46 -11.35
CA PRO A 226 -15.07 3.03 -11.09
C PRO A 226 -14.34 2.30 -12.23
N MET A 227 -13.32 1.51 -11.89
CA MET A 227 -12.58 0.74 -12.88
C MET A 227 -13.51 -0.33 -13.46
N PRO A 228 -13.74 -0.38 -14.78
CA PRO A 228 -14.52 -1.43 -15.40
C PRO A 228 -13.68 -2.70 -15.60
N ASP A 229 -14.29 -3.87 -15.50
CA ASP A 229 -13.76 -5.13 -15.99
C ASP A 229 -13.76 -5.18 -17.54
N GLU A 230 -13.42 -6.32 -18.13
CA GLU A 230 -13.47 -6.51 -19.59
C GLU A 230 -14.89 -6.47 -20.18
N GLN A 231 -15.95 -6.60 -19.37
CA GLN A 231 -17.36 -6.57 -19.78
C GLN A 231 -18.06 -5.23 -19.45
N GLY A 232 -17.34 -4.27 -18.87
CA GLY A 232 -17.87 -2.95 -18.50
C GLY A 232 -18.53 -2.89 -17.11
N ARG A 233 -18.43 -3.95 -16.29
CA ARG A 233 -18.93 -3.96 -14.91
C ARG A 233 -17.89 -3.32 -13.98
N ALA A 234 -18.33 -2.53 -13.02
CA ALA A 234 -17.41 -1.91 -12.05
C ALA A 234 -16.73 -2.96 -11.15
N MET A 235 -15.42 -2.87 -11.01
CA MET A 235 -14.59 -3.71 -10.13
C MET A 235 -14.29 -3.03 -8.77
N ASP A 236 -14.39 -1.71 -8.71
CA ASP A 236 -14.22 -0.90 -7.50
C ASP A 236 -15.17 0.30 -7.49
N TRP A 237 -14.95 1.25 -6.57
CA TRP A 237 -15.80 2.43 -6.40
C TRP A 237 -15.23 3.72 -7.01
N GLY A 238 -14.12 3.63 -7.75
CA GLY A 238 -13.42 4.80 -8.26
C GLY A 238 -12.60 5.54 -7.20
N LEU A 239 -12.11 6.72 -7.57
CA LEU A 239 -11.33 7.59 -6.70
C LEU A 239 -12.17 8.73 -6.14
N TYR A 240 -11.80 9.20 -4.96
CA TYR A 240 -12.40 10.40 -4.42
C TYR A 240 -12.09 11.65 -5.28
N PRO A 241 -13.02 12.62 -5.34
CA PRO A 241 -12.79 13.88 -6.04
C PRO A 241 -11.54 14.60 -5.54
N GLY A 242 -10.76 15.16 -6.47
CA GLY A 242 -9.53 15.88 -6.15
C GLY A 242 -8.35 14.99 -5.76
N VAL A 243 -8.50 13.66 -5.69
CA VAL A 243 -7.36 12.76 -5.47
C VAL A 243 -6.60 12.59 -6.78
N ARG A 244 -5.38 13.12 -6.83
CA ARG A 244 -4.47 12.83 -7.93
C ARG A 244 -3.99 11.39 -7.92
N THR A 245 -3.72 10.84 -9.09
CA THR A 245 -2.86 9.65 -9.21
C THR A 245 -1.61 10.00 -9.98
N ARG A 246 -0.55 9.22 -9.77
CA ARG A 246 0.62 9.23 -10.63
C ARG A 246 0.82 7.81 -11.10
N PRO A 247 0.24 7.41 -12.24
CA PRO A 247 0.62 6.18 -12.90
C PRO A 247 2.02 6.46 -13.47
N GLY A 248 3.05 6.35 -12.64
CA GLY A 248 4.43 6.24 -13.09
C GLY A 248 4.63 4.93 -13.86
N PRO A 249 5.88 4.55 -14.18
CA PRO A 249 6.13 3.16 -14.59
C PRO A 249 5.53 2.20 -13.55
N PRO A 250 5.07 1.00 -13.95
CA PRO A 250 4.54 0.02 -13.01
C PRO A 250 5.48 -0.10 -11.81
N SER A 251 4.96 0.04 -10.59
CA SER A 251 5.81 -0.06 -9.41
C SER A 251 6.49 -1.44 -9.39
N PRO A 252 7.68 -1.58 -8.79
CA PRO A 252 8.31 -2.89 -8.59
C PRO A 252 7.33 -3.94 -8.05
N LEU A 253 6.42 -3.53 -7.15
CA LEU A 253 5.33 -4.39 -6.66
C LEU A 253 4.49 -5.03 -7.76
N LEU A 254 4.13 -4.26 -8.78
CA LEU A 254 3.27 -4.76 -9.86
C LEU A 254 4.01 -5.79 -10.69
N ARG A 255 5.32 -5.59 -10.92
CA ARG A 255 6.14 -6.60 -11.60
C ARG A 255 6.22 -7.85 -10.75
N ALA A 256 6.55 -7.72 -9.46
CA ALA A 256 6.61 -8.84 -8.53
C ALA A 256 5.28 -9.60 -8.47
N MET A 257 4.15 -8.89 -8.33
CA MET A 257 2.83 -9.50 -8.23
C MET A 257 2.44 -10.24 -9.50
N TRP A 258 2.55 -9.58 -10.66
CA TRP A 258 2.06 -10.15 -11.91
C TRP A 258 3.08 -11.08 -12.55
N ALA A 259 4.27 -10.59 -12.88
CA ALA A 259 5.28 -11.38 -13.58
C ALA A 259 5.77 -12.56 -12.71
N ASP A 260 6.00 -12.35 -11.42
CA ASP A 260 6.60 -13.39 -10.57
C ASP A 260 5.54 -14.19 -9.79
N GLY A 261 4.59 -13.49 -9.16
CA GLY A 261 3.56 -14.11 -8.33
C GLY A 261 2.52 -14.89 -9.13
N VAL A 262 1.94 -14.26 -10.16
CA VAL A 262 0.84 -14.83 -10.95
C VAL A 262 1.34 -15.67 -12.12
N TYR A 263 2.28 -15.14 -12.90
CA TYR A 263 2.72 -15.76 -14.15
C TYR A 263 3.97 -16.63 -13.97
N ASP A 264 4.78 -16.40 -12.93
CA ASP A 264 6.12 -16.99 -12.75
C ASP A 264 6.96 -16.95 -14.06
N ASP A 265 6.93 -15.79 -14.72
CA ASP A 265 7.61 -15.56 -15.99
C ASP A 265 8.37 -14.23 -15.97
N ALA A 266 9.71 -14.32 -15.92
CA ALA A 266 10.59 -13.15 -15.97
C ALA A 266 10.41 -12.31 -17.26
N GLY A 267 10.00 -12.96 -18.35
CA GLY A 267 9.74 -12.36 -19.66
C GLY A 267 8.30 -11.88 -19.85
N TRP A 268 7.46 -11.95 -18.81
CA TRP A 268 6.05 -11.55 -18.89
C TRP A 268 5.90 -10.14 -19.49
N ASN A 269 4.92 -9.96 -20.37
CA ASN A 269 4.63 -8.67 -20.98
C ASN A 269 3.38 -8.06 -20.33
N GLU A 270 3.48 -6.86 -19.77
CA GLU A 270 2.34 -6.20 -19.13
C GLU A 270 1.18 -5.90 -20.09
N ASP A 271 1.43 -5.83 -21.40
CA ASP A 271 0.37 -5.66 -22.40
C ASP A 271 -0.53 -6.91 -22.52
N SER A 272 -0.12 -8.04 -21.93
CA SER A 272 -0.95 -9.26 -21.84
C SER A 272 -1.89 -9.29 -20.62
N PHE A 273 -1.81 -8.29 -19.73
CA PHE A 273 -2.58 -8.20 -18.51
C PHE A 273 -4.10 -8.17 -18.76
N ARG A 274 -4.86 -8.99 -18.02
CA ARG A 274 -6.32 -9.09 -18.06
C ARG A 274 -6.88 -8.92 -16.66
N ARG A 275 -7.60 -7.83 -16.42
CA ARG A 275 -8.07 -7.40 -15.10
C ARG A 275 -8.82 -8.50 -14.36
N THR A 276 -9.79 -9.13 -15.02
CA THR A 276 -10.60 -10.18 -14.37
C THR A 276 -9.79 -11.45 -14.11
N ALA A 277 -9.15 -12.00 -15.15
CA ALA A 277 -8.46 -13.30 -15.06
C ALA A 277 -7.23 -13.24 -14.14
N ASP A 278 -6.48 -12.13 -14.17
CA ASP A 278 -5.28 -11.98 -13.35
C ASP A 278 -5.63 -11.69 -11.89
N LEU A 279 -6.72 -10.95 -11.61
CA LEU A 279 -7.24 -10.80 -10.26
C LEU A 279 -7.66 -12.16 -9.66
N GLU A 280 -8.39 -12.98 -10.43
CA GLU A 280 -8.77 -14.33 -10.00
C GLU A 280 -7.55 -15.21 -9.72
N ALA A 281 -6.52 -15.15 -10.60
CA ALA A 281 -5.29 -15.88 -10.41
C ALA A 281 -4.51 -15.42 -9.16
N ALA A 282 -4.38 -14.10 -8.95
CA ALA A 282 -3.74 -13.54 -7.76
C ALA A 282 -4.46 -13.95 -6.47
N ASN A 283 -5.79 -13.88 -6.45
CA ASN A 283 -6.59 -14.30 -5.29
C ASN A 283 -6.42 -15.79 -4.98
N ARG A 284 -6.23 -16.64 -5.99
CA ARG A 284 -5.99 -18.07 -5.79
C ARG A 284 -4.57 -18.36 -5.29
N LEU A 285 -3.57 -17.66 -5.84
CA LEU A 285 -2.15 -17.93 -5.59
C LEU A 285 -1.61 -17.24 -4.33
N MET A 286 -2.19 -16.10 -3.97
CA MET A 286 -1.76 -15.23 -2.86
C MET A 286 -2.97 -14.76 -2.04
N PRO A 287 -3.76 -15.70 -1.47
CA PRO A 287 -5.05 -15.39 -0.84
C PRO A 287 -4.93 -14.45 0.36
N GLU A 288 -3.81 -14.47 1.08
CA GLU A 288 -3.60 -13.67 2.28
C GLU A 288 -3.12 -12.24 1.99
N LEU A 289 -3.01 -11.86 0.70
CA LEU A 289 -2.92 -10.45 0.30
C LEU A 289 -4.25 -9.70 0.40
N ARG A 290 -5.34 -10.43 0.66
CA ARG A 290 -6.60 -9.86 1.12
C ARG A 290 -6.63 -9.78 2.64
N ALA A 291 -6.99 -8.61 3.14
CA ALA A 291 -7.17 -8.24 4.53
C ALA A 291 -8.44 -7.38 4.72
N ASP A 292 -9.41 -7.52 3.81
CA ASP A 292 -10.77 -6.98 3.88
C ASP A 292 -11.77 -7.95 4.53
#